data_AF-A0A3D2RQ66-F1
#
_entry.id   AF-A0A3D2RQ66-F1
#
_cell.length_a   1.000
_cell.length_b   1.000
_cell.length_c   1.000
_cell.angle_alpha   90.00
_cell.angle_beta   90.00
_cell.angle_gamma   90.00
#
_symmetry.space_group_name_H-M   'P 1'
#
loop_
_entity.id
_entity.type
_entity.pdbx_description
1 polymer ?
#
loop_
_entity_poly.entity_id
_entity_poly.type
_entity_poly.pdbx_seq_one_letter_code
_entity_poly.pdbx_strand_id
1 'polypeptide(L)'
;QINGDTSNTFASSGVSDDPSEVHGFYKCGDGGWLQIHGNYPAHKLGVIEAFRCEPTKKAVQDTLSKMTSLEAETYLTGRALPAAMMRTLDEWSVHPQGVAVSSLPLMEIEKIGEADPLNFSDNPKRPLEGIKVLELTKVLAGPLMGRTLGEHGANVLWLNAPHLDVIDGLIMDMSKGKYPAHLDLDDRKDKVTFTELSKSADVFIQGYRPGSIASKGFSPYDMAEIRPGIVCVEISAFSHEGPWSSRRGFDSIVQTVSGIGREGGIAKDQEGMVHLPCQALDHATGYLGAFGAMVALLKQRREGGSWRVRLSLAQTGHWLKSLGRMNEITSPDITRSDISKYLGEVESSYGKITFTKPVAQLSETPGFWALPPSPFGSYEPAWH
;
A
#
# COMPACT_ATOMS: atom_id res chain seq x y z
N GLN A 1 12.34 -34.58 -4.48
CA GLN A 1 12.00 -34.30 -5.89
C GLN A 1 10.60 -33.72 -5.92
N ILE A 2 10.52 -32.40 -5.82
CA ILE A 2 9.33 -31.62 -6.15
C ILE A 2 9.86 -30.71 -7.25
N ASN A 3 9.47 -31.00 -8.49
CA ASN A 3 9.80 -30.16 -9.63
C ASN A 3 9.01 -28.87 -9.48
N GLY A 4 9.61 -27.89 -8.80
CA GLY A 4 9.11 -26.52 -8.74
C GLY A 4 9.32 -25.88 -10.10
N ASP A 5 8.23 -25.68 -10.82
CA ASP A 5 8.18 -24.84 -11.99
C ASP A 5 8.51 -23.39 -11.54
N THR A 6 9.74 -22.97 -11.82
CA THR A 6 10.31 -21.66 -11.43
C THR A 6 9.95 -20.54 -12.41
N SER A 7 8.89 -20.72 -13.22
CA SER A 7 8.50 -19.78 -14.27
C SER A 7 7.59 -18.62 -13.82
N ASN A 8 7.09 -18.59 -12.58
CA ASN A 8 6.37 -17.43 -12.05
C ASN A 8 7.31 -16.30 -11.64
N THR A 9 7.92 -15.68 -12.66
CA THR A 9 8.42 -14.32 -12.57
C THR A 9 7.24 -13.41 -12.25
N PHE A 10 7.17 -12.93 -11.00
CA PHE A 10 6.22 -11.91 -10.61
C PHE A 10 6.47 -10.68 -11.49
N ALA A 11 5.61 -10.50 -12.48
CA ALA A 11 5.56 -9.28 -13.24
C ALA A 11 5.03 -8.20 -12.28
N SER A 12 5.94 -7.43 -11.69
CA SER A 12 5.63 -6.08 -11.24
C SER A 12 5.04 -5.35 -12.45
N SER A 13 3.72 -5.20 -12.49
CA SER A 13 2.96 -4.47 -13.53
C SER A 13 2.98 -5.02 -14.97
N GLY A 14 3.60 -6.18 -15.24
CA GLY A 14 3.57 -6.79 -16.57
C GLY A 14 2.31 -7.61 -16.79
N VAL A 15 1.76 -7.51 -18.00
CA VAL A 15 0.72 -8.39 -18.52
C VAL A 15 1.19 -9.84 -18.35
N SER A 16 0.50 -10.67 -17.57
CA SER A 16 0.74 -12.10 -17.67
C SER A 16 0.13 -12.60 -18.97
N ASP A 17 0.88 -13.47 -19.65
CA ASP A 17 0.40 -14.20 -20.82
C ASP A 17 -0.47 -15.39 -20.43
N ASP A 18 -0.75 -15.59 -19.14
CA ASP A 18 -1.71 -16.59 -18.67
C ASP A 18 -3.12 -16.25 -19.21
N PRO A 19 -3.72 -17.08 -20.09
CA PRO A 19 -5.05 -16.84 -20.62
C PRO A 19 -6.15 -16.87 -19.56
N SER A 20 -5.87 -17.43 -18.37
CA SER A 20 -6.75 -17.43 -17.20
C SER A 20 -6.69 -16.14 -16.38
N GLU A 21 -5.75 -15.23 -16.67
CA GLU A 21 -5.59 -13.97 -15.95
C GLU A 21 -6.74 -13.00 -16.28
N VAL A 22 -7.47 -12.59 -15.24
CA VAL A 22 -8.55 -11.58 -15.33
C VAL A 22 -8.03 -10.20 -14.96
N HIS A 23 -6.95 -10.11 -14.18
CA HIS A 23 -6.24 -8.86 -13.97
C HIS A 23 -5.75 -8.32 -15.32
N GLY A 24 -5.86 -7.02 -15.53
CA GLY A 24 -5.29 -6.41 -16.73
C GLY A 24 -6.05 -5.19 -17.20
N PHE A 25 -5.67 -4.78 -18.41
CA PHE A 25 -6.13 -3.57 -19.06
C PHE A 25 -6.82 -3.94 -20.37
N TYR A 26 -8.06 -3.48 -20.53
CA TYR A 26 -8.98 -3.94 -21.56
C TYR A 26 -9.55 -2.76 -22.35
N LYS A 27 -9.77 -2.97 -23.64
CA LYS A 27 -10.45 -1.99 -24.50
C LYS A 27 -11.96 -2.18 -24.43
N CYS A 28 -12.70 -1.11 -24.26
CA CYS A 28 -14.16 -1.09 -24.20
C CYS A 28 -14.77 -0.78 -25.58
N GLY A 29 -16.08 -0.96 -25.72
CA GLY A 29 -16.80 -0.78 -26.99
C GLY A 29 -16.81 0.66 -27.52
N ASP A 30 -16.60 1.64 -26.65
CA ASP A 30 -16.41 3.06 -26.99
C ASP A 30 -14.98 3.42 -27.40
N GLY A 31 -14.07 2.44 -27.45
CA GLY A 31 -12.64 2.65 -27.67
C GLY A 31 -11.89 3.16 -26.43
N GLY A 32 -12.61 3.45 -25.33
CA GLY A 32 -12.03 3.74 -24.03
C GLY A 32 -11.39 2.50 -23.42
N TRP A 33 -10.71 2.68 -22.29
CA TRP A 33 -10.00 1.58 -21.65
C TRP A 33 -10.36 1.43 -20.18
N LEU A 34 -10.30 0.19 -19.70
CA LEU A 34 -10.64 -0.18 -18.33
C LEU A 34 -9.53 -1.04 -17.72
N GLN A 35 -9.01 -0.61 -16.57
CA GLN A 35 -8.16 -1.42 -15.71
C GLN A 35 -9.04 -2.25 -14.77
N ILE A 36 -8.81 -3.56 -14.72
CA ILE A 36 -9.39 -4.47 -13.73
C ILE A 36 -8.26 -4.97 -12.82
N HIS A 37 -8.45 -4.85 -11.51
CA HIS A 37 -7.51 -5.38 -10.53
C HIS A 37 -7.94 -6.77 -10.02
N GLY A 38 -7.54 -7.82 -10.75
CA GLY A 38 -7.92 -9.22 -10.48
C GLY A 38 -6.89 -10.07 -9.73
N ASN A 39 -5.87 -9.47 -9.08
CA ASN A 39 -4.74 -10.23 -8.48
C ASN A 39 -5.10 -11.06 -7.24
N TYR A 40 -6.29 -10.85 -6.68
CA TYR A 40 -6.81 -11.64 -5.57
C TYR A 40 -7.92 -12.58 -6.07
N PRO A 41 -7.98 -13.83 -5.59
CA PRO A 41 -9.02 -14.79 -5.96
C PRO A 41 -10.43 -14.21 -5.87
N ALA A 42 -10.76 -13.52 -4.76
CA ALA A 42 -12.08 -12.90 -4.59
C ALA A 42 -12.39 -11.83 -5.63
N HIS A 43 -11.40 -11.03 -6.06
CA HIS A 43 -11.61 -10.02 -7.10
C HIS A 43 -11.78 -10.65 -8.48
N LYS A 44 -10.95 -11.65 -8.81
CA LYS A 44 -11.07 -12.43 -10.05
C LYS A 44 -12.46 -13.04 -10.14
N LEU A 45 -12.86 -13.82 -9.14
CA LEU A 45 -14.17 -14.48 -9.09
C LEU A 45 -15.32 -13.47 -9.16
N GLY A 46 -15.23 -12.36 -8.45
CA GLY A 46 -16.26 -11.33 -8.49
C GLY A 46 -16.45 -10.69 -9.86
N VAL A 47 -15.38 -10.47 -10.63
CA VAL A 47 -15.47 -9.98 -12.03
C VAL A 47 -16.15 -11.01 -12.92
N ILE A 48 -15.78 -12.28 -12.78
CA ILE A 48 -16.35 -13.40 -13.55
C ILE A 48 -17.83 -13.58 -13.25
N GLU A 49 -18.23 -13.53 -11.97
CA GLU A 49 -19.63 -13.57 -11.56
C GLU A 49 -20.42 -12.35 -12.08
N ALA A 50 -19.83 -11.15 -11.98
CA ALA A 50 -20.45 -9.92 -12.43
C ALA A 50 -20.72 -9.92 -13.93
N PHE A 51 -19.81 -10.46 -14.74
CA PHE A 51 -19.95 -10.56 -16.20
C PHE A 51 -20.62 -11.84 -16.67
N ARG A 52 -20.78 -12.85 -15.80
CA ARG A 52 -21.32 -14.18 -16.14
C ARG A 52 -20.58 -14.80 -17.33
N CYS A 53 -19.26 -14.72 -17.31
CA CYS A 53 -18.40 -15.17 -18.39
C CYS A 53 -17.45 -16.28 -17.92
N GLU A 54 -16.71 -16.89 -18.85
CA GLU A 54 -15.64 -17.84 -18.51
C GLU A 54 -14.47 -17.10 -17.82
N PRO A 55 -13.70 -17.77 -16.94
CA PRO A 55 -12.57 -17.17 -16.21
C PRO A 55 -11.33 -16.98 -17.11
N THR A 56 -11.50 -16.29 -18.24
CA THR A 56 -10.48 -16.06 -19.25
C THR A 56 -10.43 -14.59 -19.65
N LYS A 57 -9.23 -14.13 -19.99
CA LYS A 57 -9.00 -12.77 -20.50
C LYS A 57 -9.87 -12.45 -21.71
N LYS A 58 -10.03 -13.42 -22.61
CA LYS A 58 -10.86 -13.29 -23.81
C LYS A 58 -12.34 -13.08 -23.47
N ALA A 59 -12.91 -13.86 -22.56
CA ALA A 59 -14.33 -13.73 -22.22
C ALA A 59 -14.65 -12.40 -21.49
N VAL A 60 -13.69 -11.90 -20.69
CA VAL A 60 -13.75 -10.54 -20.13
C VAL A 60 -13.70 -9.49 -21.25
N GLN A 61 -12.76 -9.60 -22.18
CA GLN A 61 -12.63 -8.69 -23.33
C GLN A 61 -13.87 -8.69 -24.23
N ASP A 62 -14.48 -9.86 -24.50
CA ASP A 62 -15.70 -10.01 -25.30
C ASP A 62 -16.94 -9.39 -24.63
N THR A 63 -16.92 -9.26 -23.29
CA THR A 63 -17.97 -8.58 -22.54
C THR A 63 -17.75 -7.06 -22.57
N LEU A 64 -16.52 -6.62 -22.32
CA LEU A 64 -16.17 -5.19 -22.27
C LEU A 64 -16.28 -4.50 -23.63
N SER A 65 -16.10 -5.22 -24.74
CA SER A 65 -16.30 -4.70 -26.10
C SER A 65 -17.75 -4.26 -26.40
N LYS A 66 -18.71 -4.61 -25.52
CA LYS A 66 -20.14 -4.28 -25.64
C LYS A 66 -20.59 -3.19 -24.66
N MET A 67 -19.66 -2.65 -23.87
CA MET A 67 -19.94 -1.63 -22.86
C MET A 67 -19.08 -0.40 -23.14
N THR A 68 -19.57 0.79 -22.79
CA THR A 68 -18.67 1.94 -22.64
C THR A 68 -17.75 1.74 -21.44
N SER A 69 -16.59 2.38 -21.46
CA SER A 69 -15.62 2.30 -20.39
C SER A 69 -16.15 2.87 -19.05
N LEU A 70 -16.98 3.92 -19.10
CA LEU A 70 -17.67 4.49 -17.93
C LEU A 70 -18.75 3.54 -17.37
N GLU A 71 -19.55 2.90 -18.22
CA GLU A 71 -20.55 1.91 -17.79
C GLU A 71 -19.86 0.73 -17.10
N ALA A 72 -18.75 0.24 -17.67
CA ALA A 72 -18.01 -0.88 -17.10
C ALA A 72 -17.38 -0.52 -15.74
N GLU A 73 -16.77 0.67 -15.60
CA GLU A 73 -16.28 1.16 -14.32
C GLU A 73 -17.41 1.24 -13.29
N THR A 74 -18.53 1.87 -13.65
CA THR A 74 -19.68 2.05 -12.76
C THR A 74 -20.26 0.70 -12.34
N TYR A 75 -20.40 -0.24 -13.28
CA TYR A 75 -20.96 -1.56 -13.05
C TYR A 75 -20.14 -2.42 -12.08
N LEU A 76 -18.82 -2.45 -12.26
CA LEU A 76 -17.91 -3.22 -11.41
C LEU A 76 -17.72 -2.56 -10.03
N THR A 77 -17.53 -1.24 -10.00
CA THR A 77 -17.32 -0.51 -8.75
C THR A 77 -18.58 -0.48 -7.88
N GLY A 78 -19.77 -0.46 -8.49
CA GLY A 78 -21.05 -0.65 -7.79
C GLY A 78 -21.19 -2.01 -7.10
N ARG A 79 -20.38 -3.01 -7.48
CA ARG A 79 -20.25 -4.33 -6.81
C ARG A 79 -19.04 -4.40 -5.89
N ALA A 80 -18.46 -3.26 -5.52
CA ALA A 80 -17.24 -3.14 -4.73
C ALA A 80 -16.02 -3.88 -5.34
N LEU A 81 -16.01 -4.08 -6.66
CA LEU A 81 -14.87 -4.64 -7.39
C LEU A 81 -13.90 -3.54 -7.82
N PRO A 82 -12.58 -3.75 -7.70
CA PRO A 82 -11.59 -2.76 -8.05
C PRO A 82 -11.38 -2.71 -9.58
N ALA A 83 -12.04 -1.76 -10.21
CA ALA A 83 -11.86 -1.42 -11.62
C ALA A 83 -11.78 0.10 -11.80
N ALA A 84 -11.17 0.57 -12.89
CA ALA A 84 -11.03 1.98 -13.20
C ALA A 84 -11.06 2.26 -14.69
N MET A 85 -11.84 3.26 -15.10
CA MET A 85 -11.77 3.82 -16.45
C MET A 85 -10.50 4.67 -16.56
N MET A 86 -9.74 4.45 -17.63
CA MET A 86 -8.59 5.30 -17.96
C MET A 86 -9.06 6.72 -18.24
N ARG A 87 -8.39 7.69 -17.64
CA ARG A 87 -8.62 9.12 -17.88
C ARG A 87 -7.32 9.79 -18.31
N THR A 88 -7.44 10.93 -18.94
CA THR A 88 -6.36 11.90 -19.14
C THR A 88 -6.14 12.72 -17.87
N LEU A 89 -5.07 13.50 -17.84
CA LEU A 89 -4.82 14.46 -16.75
C LEU A 89 -5.94 15.51 -16.65
N ASP A 90 -6.38 16.02 -17.80
CA ASP A 90 -7.39 17.08 -17.89
C ASP A 90 -8.74 16.57 -17.38
N GLU A 91 -9.16 15.38 -17.82
CA GLU A 91 -10.37 14.73 -17.32
C GLU A 91 -10.30 14.48 -15.81
N TRP A 92 -9.13 14.06 -15.29
CA TRP A 92 -8.97 13.89 -13.84
C TRP A 92 -9.01 15.22 -13.09
N SER A 93 -8.46 16.30 -13.66
CA SER A 93 -8.39 17.61 -13.00
C SER A 93 -9.76 18.20 -12.70
N VAL A 94 -10.77 17.90 -13.53
CA VAL A 94 -12.16 18.35 -13.36
C VAL A 94 -13.06 17.29 -12.75
N HIS A 95 -12.57 16.05 -12.60
CA HIS A 95 -13.33 14.98 -11.97
C HIS A 95 -13.55 15.30 -10.47
N PRO A 96 -14.75 15.10 -9.90
CA PRO A 96 -15.03 15.48 -8.50
C PRO A 96 -14.05 14.91 -7.47
N GLN A 97 -13.58 13.66 -7.66
CA GLN A 97 -12.53 13.09 -6.80
C GLN A 97 -11.17 13.75 -7.02
N GLY A 98 -10.80 14.08 -8.26
CA GLY A 98 -9.53 14.74 -8.55
C GLY A 98 -9.47 16.15 -7.99
N VAL A 99 -10.59 16.88 -8.05
CA VAL A 99 -10.77 18.19 -7.38
C VAL A 99 -10.59 18.05 -5.87
N ALA A 100 -11.29 17.12 -5.22
CA ALA A 100 -11.16 16.89 -3.78
C ALA A 100 -9.72 16.57 -3.36
N VAL A 101 -9.02 15.71 -4.10
CA VAL A 101 -7.60 15.39 -3.84
C VAL A 101 -6.71 16.62 -4.02
N SER A 102 -6.94 17.45 -5.04
CA SER A 102 -6.13 18.64 -5.30
C SER A 102 -6.28 19.76 -4.25
N SER A 103 -7.39 19.77 -3.50
CA SER A 103 -7.59 20.73 -2.40
C SER A 103 -6.92 20.31 -1.09
N LEU A 104 -6.36 19.10 -1.01
CA LEU A 104 -5.72 18.58 0.19
C LEU A 104 -4.20 18.71 0.12
N PRO A 105 -3.50 18.85 1.26
CA PRO A 105 -2.04 18.77 1.29
C PRO A 105 -1.59 17.36 0.91
N LEU A 106 -0.29 17.15 0.66
CA LEU A 106 0.28 15.81 0.44
C LEU A 106 -0.03 14.84 1.60
N MET A 107 0.00 15.37 2.82
CA MET A 107 -0.24 14.64 4.06
C MET A 107 -0.75 15.60 5.13
N GLU A 108 -1.63 15.11 6.00
CA GLU A 108 -2.13 15.83 7.16
C GLU A 108 -1.57 15.22 8.45
N ILE A 109 -1.23 16.07 9.41
CA ILE A 109 -0.78 15.66 10.75
C ILE A 109 -1.56 16.50 11.75
N GLU A 110 -2.47 15.86 12.49
CA GLU A 110 -3.46 16.53 13.35
C GLU A 110 -3.43 15.96 14.76
N LYS A 111 -3.59 16.82 15.77
CA LYS A 111 -3.80 16.37 17.15
C LYS A 111 -5.25 15.91 17.29
N ILE A 112 -5.46 14.70 17.81
CA ILE A 112 -6.78 14.05 17.95
C ILE A 112 -7.17 13.76 19.41
N GLY A 113 -6.28 14.01 20.36
CA GLY A 113 -6.55 13.84 21.78
C GLY A 113 -5.48 14.50 22.65
N GLU A 114 -5.84 14.81 23.89
CA GLU A 114 -4.90 15.31 24.90
C GLU A 114 -4.20 14.15 25.62
N ALA A 115 -2.90 14.32 25.87
CA ALA A 115 -2.07 13.37 26.61
C ALA A 115 -0.77 14.06 27.01
N ASP A 116 -0.12 13.59 28.07
CA ASP A 116 1.23 14.05 28.39
C ASP A 116 2.23 13.55 27.32
N PRO A 117 3.36 14.27 27.12
CA PRO A 117 4.46 13.77 26.31
C PRO A 117 4.92 12.38 26.75
N LEU A 118 5.13 11.47 25.79
CA LEU A 118 5.66 10.14 26.12
C LEU A 118 7.17 10.24 26.38
N ASN A 119 7.61 9.47 27.36
CA ASN A 119 9.01 9.39 27.73
C ASN A 119 9.73 8.31 26.90
N PHE A 120 10.23 8.70 25.73
CA PHE A 120 11.09 7.85 24.91
C PHE A 120 12.54 7.87 25.40
N SER A 121 13.33 6.85 25.07
CA SER A 121 14.76 6.81 25.44
C SER A 121 15.51 8.04 24.92
N ASP A 122 16.35 8.63 25.79
CA ASP A 122 17.26 9.72 25.41
C ASP A 122 18.55 9.22 24.75
N ASN A 123 18.87 7.92 24.88
CA ASN A 123 20.09 7.31 24.34
C ASN A 123 19.81 6.06 23.50
N PRO A 124 18.99 6.15 22.44
CA PRO A 124 18.76 5.01 21.56
C PRO A 124 19.97 4.80 20.64
N LYS A 125 20.30 3.55 20.31
CA LYS A 125 21.30 3.17 19.30
C LYS A 125 20.77 3.28 17.88
N ARG A 126 19.44 3.26 17.70
CA ARG A 126 18.75 3.45 16.42
C ARG A 126 17.60 4.45 16.58
N PRO A 127 17.25 5.27 15.58
CA PRO A 127 16.32 6.40 15.76
C PRO A 127 14.96 6.05 16.35
N LEU A 128 14.45 4.84 16.08
CA LEU A 128 13.15 4.34 16.56
C LEU A 128 13.28 3.15 17.52
N GLU A 129 14.47 2.94 18.10
CA GLU A 129 14.65 1.88 19.11
C GLU A 129 13.72 2.11 20.31
N GLY A 130 12.98 1.06 20.67
CA GLY A 130 11.99 1.10 21.75
C GLY A 130 10.59 1.54 21.32
N ILE A 131 10.40 2.04 20.09
CA ILE A 131 9.08 2.39 19.55
C ILE A 131 8.33 1.11 19.15
N LYS A 132 7.10 0.96 19.66
CA LYS A 132 6.21 -0.16 19.33
C LYS A 132 5.18 0.23 18.29
N VAL A 133 5.16 -0.48 17.18
CA VAL A 133 4.28 -0.23 16.03
C VAL A 133 3.33 -1.41 15.86
N LEU A 134 2.03 -1.12 15.95
CA LEU A 134 0.97 -2.08 15.65
C LEU A 134 0.45 -1.83 14.23
N GLU A 135 0.59 -2.81 13.34
CA GLU A 135 0.36 -2.61 11.91
C GLU A 135 -0.75 -3.53 11.39
N LEU A 136 -1.85 -2.93 10.90
CA LEU A 136 -2.95 -3.56 10.19
C LEU A 136 -3.01 -3.06 8.74
N THR A 137 -2.10 -3.57 7.92
CA THR A 137 -1.99 -3.16 6.51
C THR A 137 -1.83 -4.34 5.58
N LYS A 138 -2.10 -4.12 4.29
CA LYS A 138 -2.01 -5.14 3.23
C LYS A 138 -1.30 -4.57 2.01
N VAL A 139 -0.91 -5.47 1.11
CA VAL A 139 -0.35 -5.18 -0.21
C VAL A 139 1.05 -4.55 -0.14
N LEU A 140 1.18 -3.22 -0.24
CA LEU A 140 2.49 -2.58 -0.44
C LEU A 140 2.68 -1.28 0.34
N ALA A 141 1.85 -0.24 0.15
CA ALA A 141 2.11 1.08 0.74
C ALA A 141 2.17 1.08 2.28
N GLY A 142 1.18 0.47 2.93
CA GLY A 142 1.18 0.28 4.38
C GLY A 142 2.32 -0.63 4.88
N PRO A 143 2.53 -1.82 4.28
CA PRO A 143 3.63 -2.70 4.68
C PRO A 143 5.03 -2.10 4.51
N LEU A 144 5.22 -1.26 3.47
CA LEU A 144 6.45 -0.51 3.27
C LEU A 144 6.69 0.48 4.41
N MET A 145 5.65 1.15 4.89
CA MET A 145 5.74 2.04 6.04
C MET A 145 6.28 1.31 7.27
N GLY A 146 5.69 0.17 7.63
CA GLY A 146 6.15 -0.66 8.73
C GLY A 146 7.59 -1.13 8.53
N ARG A 147 7.94 -1.57 7.32
CA ARG A 147 9.31 -1.96 6.97
C ARG A 147 10.31 -0.81 7.14
N THR A 148 9.94 0.41 6.78
CA THR A 148 10.79 1.60 6.97
C THR A 148 10.94 1.97 8.44
N LEU A 149 9.88 1.85 9.25
CA LEU A 149 10.01 2.07 10.70
C LEU A 149 10.91 0.99 11.35
N GLY A 150 10.76 -0.28 10.93
CA GLY A 150 11.64 -1.38 11.35
C GLY A 150 13.09 -1.22 10.89
N GLU A 151 13.32 -0.60 9.73
CA GLU A 151 14.66 -0.20 9.23
C GLU A 151 15.38 0.75 10.19
N HIS A 152 14.63 1.59 10.89
CA HIS A 152 15.13 2.56 11.87
C HIS A 152 15.02 2.09 13.33
N GLY A 153 14.56 0.86 13.58
CA GLY A 153 14.66 0.20 14.89
C GLY A 153 13.36 0.03 15.66
N ALA A 154 12.23 0.38 15.07
CA ALA A 154 10.94 0.12 15.70
C ALA A 154 10.68 -1.39 15.82
N ASN A 155 10.00 -1.80 16.91
CA ASN A 155 9.40 -3.11 17.02
C ASN A 155 8.05 -3.08 16.29
N VAL A 156 7.99 -3.71 15.11
CA VAL A 156 6.80 -3.68 14.24
C VAL A 156 6.08 -5.01 14.26
N LEU A 157 4.94 -5.06 14.94
CA LEU A 157 4.03 -6.20 14.95
C LEU A 157 3.04 -6.06 13.79
N TRP A 158 3.22 -6.87 12.75
CA TRP A 158 2.38 -6.86 11.55
C TRP A 158 1.34 -7.96 11.63
N LEU A 159 0.07 -7.57 11.69
CA LEU A 159 -1.04 -8.47 11.96
C LEU A 159 -1.92 -8.67 10.72
N ASN A 160 -2.24 -9.93 10.41
CA ASN A 160 -3.21 -10.29 9.38
C ASN A 160 -4.02 -11.52 9.80
N ALA A 161 -5.33 -11.47 9.60
CA ALA A 161 -6.20 -12.59 9.90
C ALA A 161 -5.83 -13.80 9.01
N PRO A 162 -5.82 -15.03 9.56
CA PRO A 162 -5.31 -16.21 8.86
C PRO A 162 -6.13 -16.60 7.62
N HIS A 163 -7.40 -16.18 7.56
CA HIS A 163 -8.30 -16.46 6.45
C HIS A 163 -8.14 -15.48 5.26
N LEU A 164 -7.34 -14.42 5.42
CA LEU A 164 -7.17 -13.39 4.41
C LEU A 164 -6.04 -13.73 3.43
N ASP A 165 -6.35 -13.68 2.14
CA ASP A 165 -5.36 -13.87 1.07
C ASP A 165 -4.15 -12.94 1.20
N VAL A 166 -2.98 -13.51 0.94
CA VAL A 166 -1.68 -12.83 0.87
C VAL A 166 -0.99 -13.15 -0.46
N ILE A 167 -0.06 -12.29 -0.86
CA ILE A 167 0.79 -12.50 -2.03
C ILE A 167 2.20 -12.72 -1.51
N ASP A 168 2.69 -13.97 -1.55
CA ASP A 168 3.93 -14.37 -0.87
C ASP A 168 5.15 -13.53 -1.29
N GLY A 169 5.28 -13.18 -2.56
CA GLY A 169 6.36 -12.30 -3.04
C GLY A 169 6.36 -10.92 -2.37
N LEU A 170 5.17 -10.35 -2.11
CA LEU A 170 5.05 -9.09 -1.37
C LEU A 170 5.35 -9.28 0.11
N ILE A 171 4.91 -10.39 0.72
CA ILE A 171 5.22 -10.67 2.13
C ILE A 171 6.73 -10.84 2.32
N MET A 172 7.40 -11.54 1.40
CA MET A 172 8.84 -11.74 1.41
C MET A 172 9.60 -10.41 1.36
N ASP A 173 9.14 -9.43 0.57
CA ASP A 173 9.78 -8.11 0.56
C ASP A 173 9.41 -7.28 1.81
N MET A 174 8.13 -7.22 2.15
CA MET A 174 7.61 -6.29 3.16
C MET A 174 7.78 -6.75 4.62
N SER A 175 8.04 -8.04 4.88
CA SER A 175 8.21 -8.58 6.24
C SER A 175 9.56 -8.27 6.89
N LYS A 176 10.55 -7.78 6.12
CA LYS A 176 11.89 -7.48 6.64
C LYS A 176 11.84 -6.53 7.83
N GLY A 177 12.49 -6.93 8.94
CA GLY A 177 12.55 -6.13 10.15
C GLY A 177 11.24 -6.06 10.94
N LYS A 178 10.27 -6.95 10.67
CA LYS A 178 8.96 -6.99 11.34
C LYS A 178 8.71 -8.34 11.99
N TYR A 179 7.63 -8.40 12.76
CA TYR A 179 7.07 -9.62 13.36
C TYR A 179 5.70 -9.92 12.74
N PRO A 180 5.63 -10.67 11.62
CA PRO A 180 4.35 -11.06 11.02
C PRO A 180 3.64 -12.13 11.86
N ALA A 181 2.46 -11.80 12.39
CA ALA A 181 1.66 -12.67 13.24
C ALA A 181 0.20 -12.75 12.78
N HIS A 182 -0.47 -13.85 13.14
CA HIS A 182 -1.90 -14.01 12.88
C HIS A 182 -2.73 -13.46 14.03
N LEU A 183 -3.73 -12.63 13.67
CA LEU A 183 -4.72 -12.12 14.60
C LEU A 183 -5.96 -11.69 13.79
N ASP A 184 -7.13 -12.16 14.19
CA ASP A 184 -8.41 -11.89 13.55
C ASP A 184 -9.32 -11.02 14.43
N LEU A 185 -9.55 -9.77 14.02
CA LEU A 185 -10.42 -8.86 14.76
C LEU A 185 -11.91 -9.25 14.75
N ASP A 186 -12.31 -10.25 13.96
CA ASP A 186 -13.65 -10.85 14.02
C ASP A 186 -13.76 -11.95 15.10
N ASP A 187 -12.63 -12.46 15.59
CA ASP A 187 -12.59 -13.33 16.76
C ASP A 187 -12.54 -12.52 18.07
N ARG A 188 -13.35 -12.94 19.05
CA ARG A 188 -13.48 -12.21 20.32
C ARG A 188 -12.20 -12.24 21.16
N LYS A 189 -11.45 -13.36 21.16
CA LYS A 189 -10.21 -13.49 21.94
C LYS A 189 -9.12 -12.65 21.31
N ASP A 190 -9.00 -12.70 19.99
CA ASP A 190 -8.04 -11.90 19.23
C ASP A 190 -8.31 -10.40 19.37
N LYS A 191 -9.57 -9.98 19.42
CA LYS A 191 -9.93 -8.60 19.73
C LYS A 191 -9.47 -8.16 21.14
N VAL A 192 -9.55 -9.05 22.13
CA VAL A 192 -9.01 -8.78 23.47
C VAL A 192 -7.49 -8.67 23.41
N THR A 193 -6.81 -9.60 22.76
CA THR A 193 -5.35 -9.56 22.55
C THR A 193 -4.91 -8.26 21.88
N PHE A 194 -5.60 -7.85 20.80
CA PHE A 194 -5.31 -6.60 20.09
C PHE A 194 -5.49 -5.37 20.98
N THR A 195 -6.54 -5.36 21.81
CA THR A 195 -6.79 -4.27 22.76
C THR A 195 -5.65 -4.19 23.78
N GLU A 196 -5.20 -5.32 24.32
CA GLU A 196 -4.07 -5.34 25.26
C GLU A 196 -2.75 -4.88 24.61
N LEU A 197 -2.46 -5.30 23.37
CA LEU A 197 -1.30 -4.83 22.62
C LEU A 197 -1.36 -3.31 22.39
N SER A 198 -2.54 -2.79 22.05
CA SER A 198 -2.79 -1.38 21.76
C SER A 198 -2.47 -0.48 22.94
N LYS A 199 -2.68 -0.93 24.18
CA LYS A 199 -2.40 -0.16 25.42
C LYS A 199 -0.93 0.23 25.57
N SER A 200 -0.01 -0.43 24.88
CA SER A 200 1.42 -0.08 24.91
C SER A 200 2.00 0.22 23.53
N ALA A 201 1.16 0.35 22.49
CA ALA A 201 1.63 0.78 21.19
C ALA A 201 1.95 2.29 21.21
N ASP A 202 2.96 2.70 20.45
CA ASP A 202 3.30 4.11 20.24
C ASP A 202 2.79 4.58 18.87
N VAL A 203 2.77 3.67 17.90
CA VAL A 203 2.22 3.91 16.56
C VAL A 203 1.22 2.83 16.21
N PHE A 204 0.08 3.21 15.66
CA PHE A 204 -0.88 2.32 15.01
C PHE A 204 -1.01 2.68 13.54
N ILE A 205 -0.82 1.70 12.64
CA ILE A 205 -0.92 1.92 11.19
C ILE A 205 -2.06 1.08 10.65
N GLN A 206 -2.97 1.70 9.90
CA GLN A 206 -4.06 0.99 9.24
C GLN A 206 -4.21 1.40 7.77
N GLY A 207 -4.37 0.41 6.89
CA GLY A 207 -4.55 0.58 5.45
C GLY A 207 -5.76 -0.14 4.88
N TYR A 208 -6.74 -0.44 5.73
CA TYR A 208 -7.99 -1.05 5.30
C TYR A 208 -8.93 0.00 4.72
N ARG A 209 -10.02 -0.46 4.09
CA ARG A 209 -11.06 0.44 3.60
C ARG A 209 -11.51 1.38 4.73
N PRO A 210 -11.64 2.69 4.49
CA PRO A 210 -12.12 3.64 5.49
C PRO A 210 -13.40 3.14 6.18
N GLY A 211 -13.40 3.21 7.51
CA GLY A 211 -14.47 2.69 8.36
C GLY A 211 -14.35 1.23 8.77
N SER A 212 -13.59 0.38 8.06
CA SER A 212 -13.56 -1.08 8.32
C SER A 212 -12.95 -1.46 9.67
N ILE A 213 -11.92 -0.72 10.11
CA ILE A 213 -11.28 -0.96 11.41
C ILE A 213 -11.99 -0.17 12.51
N ALA A 214 -12.50 1.02 12.18
CA ALA A 214 -13.35 1.81 13.06
C ALA A 214 -14.62 1.04 13.48
N SER A 215 -15.28 0.32 12.57
CA SER A 215 -16.45 -0.52 12.90
C SER A 215 -16.12 -1.66 13.86
N LYS A 216 -14.83 -2.00 14.02
CA LYS A 216 -14.35 -2.98 14.99
C LYS A 216 -13.93 -2.33 16.32
N GLY A 217 -14.06 -1.02 16.49
CA GLY A 217 -13.74 -0.27 17.71
C GLY A 217 -12.28 0.19 17.81
N PHE A 218 -11.62 0.37 16.67
CA PHE A 218 -10.21 0.78 16.60
C PHE A 218 -10.01 1.93 15.60
N SER A 219 -10.93 2.91 15.59
CA SER A 219 -10.72 4.18 14.91
C SER A 219 -9.55 4.94 15.55
N PRO A 220 -8.98 5.97 14.89
CA PRO A 220 -7.93 6.78 15.51
C PRO A 220 -8.31 7.36 16.88
N TYR A 221 -9.58 7.73 17.08
CA TYR A 221 -10.09 8.22 18.35
C TYR A 221 -10.21 7.11 19.39
N ASP A 222 -10.74 5.93 19.02
CA ASP A 222 -10.78 4.77 19.92
C ASP A 222 -9.37 4.38 20.38
N MET A 223 -8.40 4.41 19.45
CA MET A 223 -7.00 4.13 19.75
C MET A 223 -6.39 5.17 20.69
N ALA A 224 -6.74 6.45 20.52
CA ALA A 224 -6.33 7.52 21.43
C ALA A 224 -6.94 7.39 22.83
N GLU A 225 -8.16 6.84 22.95
CA GLU A 225 -8.76 6.50 24.24
C GLU A 225 -8.09 5.29 24.90
N ILE A 226 -7.81 4.24 24.13
CA ILE A 226 -7.10 3.02 24.62
C ILE A 226 -5.67 3.37 25.06
N ARG A 227 -5.00 4.24 24.31
CA ARG A 227 -3.62 4.63 24.51
C ARG A 227 -3.44 6.14 24.27
N PRO A 228 -3.64 6.97 25.30
CA PRO A 228 -3.31 8.38 25.24
C PRO A 228 -1.83 8.58 24.87
N GLY A 229 -1.56 9.45 23.89
CA GLY A 229 -0.23 9.68 23.34
C GLY A 229 0.07 8.92 22.05
N ILE A 230 -0.82 8.04 21.56
CA ILE A 230 -0.58 7.24 20.36
C ILE A 230 -0.52 8.10 19.08
N VAL A 231 0.29 7.67 18.12
CA VAL A 231 0.28 8.13 16.74
C VAL A 231 -0.51 7.15 15.86
N CYS A 232 -1.61 7.58 15.27
CA CYS A 232 -2.39 6.79 14.33
C CYS A 232 -2.07 7.21 12.89
N VAL A 233 -1.72 6.27 12.02
CA VAL A 233 -1.49 6.52 10.59
C VAL A 233 -2.57 5.82 9.77
N GLU A 234 -3.28 6.59 8.96
CA GLU A 234 -4.31 6.09 8.05
C GLU A 234 -3.89 6.30 6.61
N ILE A 235 -3.82 5.20 5.85
CA ILE A 235 -3.53 5.23 4.43
C ILE A 235 -4.72 4.74 3.61
N SER A 236 -5.03 5.44 2.52
CA SER A 236 -6.11 5.08 1.61
C SER A 236 -5.72 5.28 0.14
N ALA A 237 -6.56 4.81 -0.78
CA ALA A 237 -6.31 5.01 -2.20
C ALA A 237 -6.65 6.44 -2.67
N PHE A 238 -7.80 6.97 -2.27
CA PHE A 238 -8.39 8.17 -2.86
C PHE A 238 -8.53 9.37 -1.92
N SER A 239 -7.99 9.31 -0.70
CA SER A 239 -8.21 10.28 0.39
C SER A 239 -9.56 10.08 1.10
N HIS A 240 -9.74 10.82 2.19
CA HIS A 240 -10.94 10.83 3.02
C HIS A 240 -12.03 11.77 2.49
N GLU A 241 -11.70 12.68 1.57
CA GLU A 241 -12.64 13.59 0.92
C GLU A 241 -13.08 13.11 -0.47
N GLY A 242 -14.21 13.64 -0.94
CA GLY A 242 -14.73 13.37 -2.27
C GLY A 242 -15.55 12.07 -2.41
N PRO A 243 -16.20 11.85 -3.57
CA PRO A 243 -17.17 10.76 -3.75
C PRO A 243 -16.54 9.35 -3.72
N TRP A 244 -15.22 9.22 -3.85
CA TRP A 244 -14.52 7.94 -3.85
C TRP A 244 -13.77 7.68 -2.53
N SER A 245 -14.04 8.45 -1.48
CA SER A 245 -13.39 8.28 -0.17
C SER A 245 -13.55 6.88 0.42
N SER A 246 -14.64 6.18 0.09
CA SER A 246 -14.87 4.81 0.52
C SER A 246 -14.55 3.75 -0.54
N ARG A 247 -14.02 4.13 -1.72
CA ARG A 247 -13.77 3.21 -2.83
C ARG A 247 -12.50 2.40 -2.58
N ARG A 248 -12.49 1.12 -2.99
CA ARG A 248 -11.27 0.30 -3.04
C ARG A 248 -10.32 0.86 -4.09
N GLY A 249 -9.03 0.85 -3.81
CA GLY A 249 -8.04 1.22 -4.80
C GLY A 249 -6.72 0.49 -4.58
N PHE A 250 -5.94 0.51 -5.64
CA PHE A 250 -4.60 -0.05 -5.77
C PHE A 250 -3.80 0.97 -6.58
N ASP A 251 -2.47 0.90 -6.51
CA ASP A 251 -1.60 1.80 -7.28
C ASP A 251 -1.99 1.84 -8.77
N SER A 252 -2.17 0.69 -9.41
CA SER A 252 -2.60 0.60 -10.82
C SER A 252 -3.93 1.31 -11.09
N ILE A 253 -4.91 1.17 -10.20
CA ILE A 253 -6.21 1.85 -10.29
C ILE A 253 -6.02 3.36 -10.20
N VAL A 254 -5.18 3.85 -9.27
CA VAL A 254 -4.92 5.28 -9.11
C VAL A 254 -4.14 5.84 -10.31
N GLN A 255 -3.15 5.11 -10.84
CA GLN A 255 -2.46 5.50 -12.07
C GLN A 255 -3.41 5.59 -13.27
N THR A 256 -4.37 4.66 -13.35
CA THR A 256 -5.39 4.62 -14.41
C THR A 256 -6.30 5.84 -14.39
N VAL A 257 -6.89 6.14 -13.22
CA VAL A 257 -7.87 7.25 -13.11
C VAL A 257 -7.24 8.63 -13.11
N SER A 258 -5.97 8.75 -12.70
CA SER A 258 -5.31 10.05 -12.48
C SER A 258 -4.59 10.62 -13.70
N GLY A 259 -4.60 9.88 -14.80
CA GLY A 259 -3.90 10.18 -16.04
C GLY A 259 -2.46 9.69 -16.12
N ILE A 260 -1.84 9.28 -15.01
CA ILE A 260 -0.42 8.83 -15.01
C ILE A 260 -0.18 7.71 -16.01
N GLY A 261 -1.07 6.72 -16.06
CA GLY A 261 -0.94 5.62 -17.01
C GLY A 261 -1.03 6.06 -18.47
N ARG A 262 -1.94 7.00 -18.78
CA ARG A 262 -2.11 7.52 -20.14
C ARG A 262 -0.83 8.24 -20.61
N GLU A 263 -0.20 8.98 -19.72
CA GLU A 263 1.07 9.66 -19.98
C GLU A 263 2.21 8.66 -20.24
N GLY A 264 2.23 7.54 -19.52
CA GLY A 264 3.14 6.44 -19.82
C GLY A 264 2.92 5.88 -21.23
N GLY A 265 1.65 5.72 -21.65
CA GLY A 265 1.30 5.30 -23.01
C GLY A 265 1.81 6.27 -24.07
N ILE A 266 1.60 7.58 -23.87
CA ILE A 266 2.11 8.63 -24.76
C ILE A 266 3.65 8.58 -24.84
N ALA A 267 4.34 8.47 -23.69
CA ALA A 267 5.80 8.42 -23.65
C ALA A 267 6.40 7.19 -24.33
N LYS A 268 5.63 6.11 -24.48
CA LYS A 268 6.03 4.87 -25.17
C LYS A 268 5.50 4.75 -26.59
N ASP A 269 4.79 5.75 -27.10
CA ASP A 269 4.08 5.71 -28.39
C ASP A 269 3.14 4.49 -28.50
N GLN A 270 2.38 4.24 -27.43
CA GLN A 270 1.42 3.13 -27.31
C GLN A 270 0.00 3.63 -27.08
N GLU A 271 -0.97 2.95 -27.70
CA GLU A 271 -2.39 3.18 -27.42
C GLU A 271 -2.72 2.71 -25.98
N GLY A 272 -3.59 3.44 -25.29
CA GLY A 272 -3.98 3.09 -23.92
C GLY A 272 -3.03 3.65 -22.86
N MET A 273 -2.71 2.82 -21.86
CA MET A 273 -1.87 3.17 -20.72
C MET A 273 -0.66 2.26 -20.59
N VAL A 274 0.43 2.82 -20.07
CA VAL A 274 1.58 2.08 -19.57
C VAL A 274 1.79 2.52 -18.12
N HIS A 275 1.81 1.55 -17.21
CA HIS A 275 2.09 1.83 -15.79
C HIS A 275 3.52 2.36 -15.62
N LEU A 276 3.75 3.09 -14.54
CA LEU A 276 5.09 3.36 -14.04
C LEU A 276 5.85 2.04 -13.85
N PRO A 277 7.19 2.03 -14.00
CA PRO A 277 8.01 0.81 -14.00
C PRO A 277 8.02 0.07 -12.64
N CYS A 278 7.40 0.67 -11.62
CA CYS A 278 7.09 0.07 -10.34
C CYS A 278 5.79 0.68 -9.79
N GLN A 279 5.30 0.13 -8.68
CA GLN A 279 4.22 0.68 -7.86
C GLN A 279 4.71 1.93 -7.12
N ALA A 280 5.05 2.98 -7.87
CA ALA A 280 5.70 4.17 -7.37
C ALA A 280 4.82 4.94 -6.39
N LEU A 281 3.49 4.92 -6.57
CA LEU A 281 2.57 5.59 -5.66
C LEU A 281 2.51 4.84 -4.33
N ASP A 282 2.45 3.51 -4.34
CA ASP A 282 2.51 2.72 -3.12
C ASP A 282 3.84 2.96 -2.38
N HIS A 283 4.96 2.93 -3.12
CA HIS A 283 6.27 3.11 -2.51
C HIS A 283 6.45 4.51 -1.90
N ALA A 284 6.17 5.55 -2.68
CA ALA A 284 6.29 6.91 -2.20
C ALA A 284 5.33 7.18 -1.03
N THR A 285 4.10 6.67 -1.08
CA THR A 285 3.14 6.84 0.03
C THR A 285 3.59 6.10 1.28
N GLY A 286 4.17 4.91 1.16
CA GLY A 286 4.72 4.18 2.31
C GLY A 286 5.87 4.93 3.00
N TYR A 287 6.82 5.46 2.22
CA TYR A 287 7.90 6.29 2.76
C TYR A 287 7.39 7.61 3.37
N LEU A 288 6.46 8.29 2.71
CA LEU A 288 5.84 9.51 3.22
C LEU A 288 5.07 9.27 4.51
N GLY A 289 4.37 8.14 4.63
CA GLY A 289 3.66 7.76 5.85
C GLY A 289 4.61 7.43 7.00
N ALA A 290 5.76 6.79 6.72
CA ALA A 290 6.78 6.53 7.74
C ALA A 290 7.40 7.85 8.22
N PHE A 291 7.68 8.77 7.29
CA PHE A 291 8.09 10.13 7.61
C PHE A 291 7.04 10.86 8.46
N GLY A 292 5.77 10.80 8.09
CA GLY A 292 4.66 11.37 8.86
C GLY A 292 4.55 10.80 10.27
N ALA A 293 4.69 9.48 10.43
CA ALA A 293 4.70 8.83 11.73
C ALA A 293 5.86 9.34 12.61
N MET A 294 7.07 9.45 12.06
CA MET A 294 8.23 9.99 12.78
C MET A 294 8.03 11.46 13.16
N VAL A 295 7.47 12.28 12.28
CA VAL A 295 7.13 13.68 12.59
C VAL A 295 6.09 13.74 13.71
N ALA A 296 5.03 12.94 13.65
CA ALA A 296 4.00 12.89 14.68
C ALA A 296 4.55 12.41 16.04
N LEU A 297 5.45 11.42 16.06
CA LEU A 297 6.16 11.01 17.28
C LEU A 297 7.00 12.14 17.88
N LEU A 298 7.65 12.96 17.04
CA LEU A 298 8.39 14.14 17.51
C LEU A 298 7.45 15.21 18.08
N LYS A 299 6.26 15.41 17.49
CA LYS A 299 5.25 16.32 18.03
C LYS A 299 4.71 15.81 19.36
N GLN A 300 4.41 14.51 19.44
CA GLN A 300 4.03 13.81 20.67
C GLN A 300 5.07 14.07 21.78
N ARG A 301 6.36 13.86 21.50
CA ARG A 301 7.44 14.04 22.49
C ARG A 301 7.60 15.49 22.97
N ARG A 302 7.30 16.47 22.13
CA ARG A 302 7.51 17.90 22.43
C ARG A 302 6.27 18.57 23.02
N GLU A 303 5.10 18.20 22.53
CA GLU A 303 3.83 18.91 22.74
C GLU A 303 2.81 18.04 23.49
N GLY A 304 3.05 16.73 23.64
CA GLY A 304 2.06 15.77 24.12
C GLY A 304 0.99 15.47 23.06
N GLY A 305 -0.12 14.92 23.53
CA GLY A 305 -1.30 14.57 22.72
C GLY A 305 -1.19 13.26 21.95
N SER A 306 -2.34 12.80 21.48
CA SER A 306 -2.46 11.75 20.46
C SER A 306 -2.54 12.41 19.09
N TRP A 307 -1.92 11.81 18.09
CA TRP A 307 -1.78 12.41 16.76
C TRP A 307 -2.31 11.46 15.68
N ARG A 308 -2.82 12.04 14.60
CA ARG A 308 -3.26 11.34 13.41
C ARG A 308 -2.51 11.84 12.19
N VAL A 309 -1.96 10.91 11.42
CA VAL A 309 -1.35 11.13 10.12
C VAL A 309 -2.27 10.56 9.05
N ARG A 310 -2.65 11.36 8.05
CA ARG A 310 -3.49 10.92 6.93
C ARG A 310 -2.84 11.23 5.60
N LEU A 311 -2.86 10.24 4.70
CA LEU A 311 -2.36 10.36 3.34
C LEU A 311 -3.02 9.35 2.41
N SER A 312 -2.84 9.54 1.11
CA SER A 312 -3.38 8.63 0.10
C SER A 312 -2.52 8.52 -1.14
N LEU A 313 -2.67 7.40 -1.85
CA LEU A 313 -2.02 7.19 -3.14
C LEU A 313 -2.36 8.30 -4.14
N ALA A 314 -3.60 8.79 -4.12
CA ALA A 314 -4.04 9.88 -4.98
C ALA A 314 -3.37 11.22 -4.64
N GLN A 315 -3.18 11.55 -3.35
CA GLN A 315 -2.40 12.74 -2.93
C GLN A 315 -0.94 12.61 -3.37
N THR A 316 -0.33 11.43 -3.21
CA THR A 316 1.03 11.15 -3.71
C THR A 316 1.12 11.27 -5.24
N GLY A 317 0.13 10.76 -5.97
CA GLY A 317 0.05 10.89 -7.42
C GLY A 317 -0.15 12.34 -7.88
N HIS A 318 -0.92 13.14 -7.13
CA HIS A 318 -1.05 14.57 -7.37
C HIS A 318 0.29 15.30 -7.13
N TRP A 319 0.98 14.98 -6.03
CA TRP A 319 2.30 15.54 -5.73
C TRP A 319 3.34 15.16 -6.79
N LEU A 320 3.40 13.90 -7.21
CA LEU A 320 4.28 13.44 -8.29
C LEU A 320 4.10 14.28 -9.56
N LYS A 321 2.84 14.55 -9.95
CA LYS A 321 2.52 15.39 -11.12
C LYS A 321 2.96 16.85 -10.95
N SER A 322 3.04 17.35 -9.71
CA SER A 322 3.49 18.71 -9.41
C SER A 322 5.01 18.91 -9.56
N LEU A 323 5.80 17.83 -9.61
CA LEU A 323 7.27 17.89 -9.71
C LEU A 323 7.80 18.29 -11.10
N GLY A 324 6.90 18.55 -12.05
CA GLY A 324 7.24 18.90 -13.43
C GLY A 324 7.50 17.68 -14.31
N ARG A 325 7.79 17.95 -15.60
CA ARG A 325 7.98 16.93 -16.62
C ARG A 325 9.23 17.20 -17.42
N MET A 326 9.90 16.12 -17.83
CA MET A 326 10.96 16.15 -18.83
C MET A 326 10.41 15.65 -20.16
N ASN A 327 10.84 16.27 -21.25
CA ASN A 327 10.39 15.93 -22.60
C ASN A 327 11.25 14.84 -23.27
N GLU A 328 12.30 14.39 -22.58
CA GLU A 328 13.24 13.38 -23.08
C GLU A 328 13.71 12.47 -21.93
N ILE A 329 13.97 11.21 -22.27
CA ILE A 329 14.62 10.25 -21.38
C ILE A 329 16.06 10.11 -21.88
N THR A 330 16.99 10.79 -21.22
CA THR A 330 18.43 10.75 -21.56
C THR A 330 19.21 9.75 -20.71
N SER A 331 18.57 9.12 -19.73
CA SER A 331 19.20 8.15 -18.85
C SER A 331 19.34 6.79 -19.56
N PRO A 332 20.51 6.13 -19.50
CA PRO A 332 20.67 4.78 -20.02
C PRO A 332 19.87 3.78 -19.18
N ASP A 333 19.55 2.63 -19.78
CA ASP A 333 18.97 1.52 -19.04
C ASP A 333 19.93 1.03 -17.95
N ILE A 334 19.38 0.77 -16.76
CA ILE A 334 20.13 0.29 -15.61
C ILE A 334 20.40 -1.21 -15.79
N THR A 335 21.67 -1.62 -15.74
CA THR A 335 22.07 -3.03 -15.84
C THR A 335 22.04 -3.73 -14.47
N ARG A 336 22.06 -5.07 -14.48
CA ARG A 336 22.24 -5.86 -13.25
C ARG A 336 23.55 -5.54 -12.52
N SER A 337 24.60 -5.19 -13.26
CA SER A 337 25.88 -4.78 -12.66
C SER A 337 25.75 -3.48 -11.90
N ASP A 338 25.02 -2.50 -12.46
CA ASP A 338 24.82 -1.17 -11.86
C ASP A 338 24.09 -1.24 -10.52
N ILE A 339 23.19 -2.21 -10.37
CA ILE A 339 22.42 -2.40 -9.13
C ILE A 339 23.12 -3.28 -8.09
N SER A 340 24.15 -4.04 -8.46
CA SER A 340 24.78 -5.03 -7.58
C SER A 340 25.21 -4.47 -6.21
N LYS A 341 25.74 -3.25 -6.19
CA LYS A 341 26.14 -2.54 -4.95
C LYS A 341 24.97 -2.22 -4.01
N TYR A 342 23.77 -2.07 -4.56
CA TYR A 342 22.54 -1.81 -3.80
C TYR A 342 21.85 -3.11 -3.35
N LEU A 343 22.35 -4.27 -3.74
CA LEU A 343 21.80 -5.56 -3.33
C LEU A 343 22.50 -6.09 -2.07
N GLY A 344 21.72 -6.72 -1.20
CA GLY A 344 22.16 -7.50 -0.05
C GLY A 344 21.58 -8.90 -0.10
N GLU A 345 22.13 -9.80 0.73
CA GLU A 345 21.65 -11.17 0.86
C GLU A 345 21.35 -11.49 2.33
N VAL A 346 20.34 -12.30 2.57
CA VAL A 346 19.97 -12.77 3.92
C VAL A 346 19.41 -14.18 3.85
N GLU A 347 19.74 -15.00 4.84
CA GLU A 347 19.09 -16.30 5.05
C GLU A 347 17.76 -16.10 5.79
N SER A 348 16.72 -16.80 5.37
CA SER A 348 15.37 -16.64 5.91
C SER A 348 14.60 -17.97 5.91
N SER A 349 13.37 -17.96 6.44
CA SER A 349 12.46 -19.11 6.33
C SER A 349 12.06 -19.44 4.89
N TYR A 350 12.26 -18.52 3.95
CA TYR A 350 12.07 -18.75 2.51
C TYR A 350 13.37 -19.21 1.81
N GLY A 351 14.45 -19.45 2.55
CA GLY A 351 15.78 -19.69 2.03
C GLY A 351 16.59 -18.40 1.83
N LYS A 352 17.61 -18.46 0.99
CA LYS A 352 18.49 -17.33 0.68
C LYS A 352 17.77 -16.31 -0.19
N ILE A 353 17.63 -15.08 0.31
CA ILE A 353 16.95 -13.98 -0.39
C ILE A 353 17.97 -12.90 -0.76
N THR A 354 17.92 -12.44 -2.00
CA THR A 354 18.57 -11.21 -2.46
C THR A 354 17.57 -10.04 -2.43
N PHE A 355 17.93 -8.90 -1.84
CA PHE A 355 17.04 -7.76 -1.65
C PHE A 355 17.76 -6.42 -1.86
N THR A 356 17.00 -5.34 -2.07
CA THR A 356 17.53 -3.98 -2.11
C THR A 356 17.83 -3.47 -0.70
N LYS A 357 19.08 -3.05 -0.47
CA LYS A 357 19.53 -2.44 0.79
C LYS A 357 18.75 -1.15 1.08
N PRO A 358 18.69 -0.73 2.36
CA PRO A 358 18.21 0.60 2.75
C PRO A 358 18.77 1.70 1.86
N VAL A 359 17.87 2.45 1.22
CA VAL A 359 18.24 3.47 0.22
C VAL A 359 18.89 4.68 0.89
N ALA A 360 18.35 5.11 2.02
CA ALA A 360 18.92 6.19 2.81
C ALA A 360 20.02 5.65 3.74
N GLN A 361 21.21 6.25 3.65
CA GLN A 361 22.34 5.94 4.53
C GLN A 361 22.61 7.17 5.41
N LEU A 362 22.09 7.14 6.65
CA LEU A 362 22.36 8.18 7.63
C LEU A 362 23.78 7.98 8.19
N SER A 363 24.57 9.05 8.28
CA SER A 363 25.98 8.99 8.67
C SER A 363 26.21 8.48 10.09
N GLU A 364 25.26 8.74 11.00
CA GLU A 364 25.36 8.36 12.42
C GLU A 364 24.56 7.08 12.74
N THR A 365 23.42 6.89 12.07
CA THR A 365 22.50 5.78 12.33
C THR A 365 22.08 5.08 11.04
N PRO A 366 23.00 4.39 10.35
CA PRO A 366 22.70 3.71 9.09
C PRO A 366 21.55 2.71 9.28
N GLY A 367 20.55 2.76 8.39
CA GLY A 367 19.39 1.89 8.44
C GLY A 367 19.74 0.43 8.13
N PHE A 368 19.08 -0.51 8.81
CA PHE A 368 19.17 -1.95 8.53
C PHE A 368 17.95 -2.68 9.07
N TRP A 369 17.65 -3.87 8.53
CA TRP A 369 16.61 -4.75 9.09
C TRP A 369 17.26 -5.80 9.99
N ALA A 370 16.87 -5.83 11.26
CA ALA A 370 17.42 -6.77 12.24
C ALA A 370 16.84 -8.20 12.11
N LEU A 371 15.68 -8.32 11.45
CA LEU A 371 15.00 -9.59 11.22
C LEU A 371 14.95 -9.90 9.72
N PRO A 372 15.19 -11.17 9.33
CA PRO A 372 14.99 -11.61 7.97
C PRO A 372 13.49 -11.61 7.60
N PRO A 373 13.15 -11.71 6.30
CA PRO A 373 11.79 -11.98 5.87
C PRO A 373 11.19 -13.23 6.51
N SER A 374 9.90 -13.21 6.80
CA SER A 374 9.17 -14.36 7.32
C SER A 374 7.68 -14.32 6.90
N PRO A 375 7.01 -15.48 6.76
CA PRO A 375 5.57 -15.51 6.51
C PRO A 375 4.78 -15.03 7.74
N PHE A 376 3.51 -14.68 7.54
CA PHE A 376 2.57 -14.54 8.66
C PHE A 376 2.46 -15.85 9.45
N GLY A 377 2.26 -15.72 10.77
CA GLY A 377 2.24 -16.86 11.68
C GLY A 377 3.62 -17.34 12.14
N SER A 378 4.70 -16.68 11.71
CA SER A 378 6.05 -16.97 12.21
C SER A 378 6.25 -16.50 13.66
N TYR A 379 5.42 -15.56 14.12
CA TYR A 379 5.48 -14.97 15.45
C TYR A 379 4.10 -14.99 16.09
N GLU A 380 4.08 -15.01 17.42
CA GLU A 380 2.89 -14.79 18.22
C GLU A 380 2.50 -13.30 18.19
N PRO A 381 1.21 -12.95 18.36
CA PRO A 381 0.77 -11.55 18.47
C PRO A 381 1.18 -10.97 19.83
N ALA A 382 2.47 -10.71 20.02
CA ALA A 382 3.08 -10.20 21.25
C ALA A 382 4.23 -9.22 20.95
N TRP A 383 4.60 -8.38 21.92
CA TRP A 383 5.79 -7.53 21.83
C TRP A 383 7.07 -8.34 22.09
N HIS A 384 8.18 -7.92 21.47
CA HIS A 384 9.47 -8.64 21.42
C HIS A 384 10.67 -7.79 21.85
#